data_AF-A0A3C2EDV1-F1
#
_entry.id   AF-A0A3C2EDV1-F1
#
_cell.length_a   1.000
_cell.length_b   1.000
_cell.length_c   1.000
_cell.angle_alpha   90.00
_cell.angle_beta   90.00
_cell.angle_gamma   90.00
#
_symmetry.space_group_name_H-M   'P 1'
#
loop_
_entity.id
_entity.type
_entity.pdbx_description
1 polymer ?
#
loop_
_entity_poly.entity_id
_entity_poly.type
_entity_poly.pdbx_seq_one_letter_code
_entity_poly.pdbx_strand_id
1 'polypeptide(L)'
;GVRNFENLDKGLEEMFRVLKHGGSVFILEFSKPRIFPFKTIFNTYFKYVLPRIGRFTSKDHKAYSYLFESVQAFPDFEKFVSIMEKAGFHSNKFYPMTFGICTIYTGKK
;
A
#
# COMPACT_ATOMS: atom_id res chain seq x y z
N GLY A 1 1.00 4.18 -7.10
CA GLY A 1 0.59 2.83 -6.66
C GLY A 1 -0.90 2.83 -6.43
N VAL A 2 -1.49 1.67 -6.17
CA VAL A 2 -2.94 1.52 -5.92
C VAL A 2 -3.43 2.37 -4.74
N ARG A 3 -2.53 2.76 -3.81
CA ARG A 3 -2.86 3.70 -2.73
C ARG A 3 -3.31 5.09 -3.19
N ASN A 4 -3.01 5.46 -4.43
CA ASN A 4 -3.38 6.75 -5.01
C ASN A 4 -4.66 6.67 -5.85
N PHE A 5 -5.33 5.51 -5.88
CA PHE A 5 -6.61 5.40 -6.58
C PHE A 5 -7.67 6.21 -5.82
N GLU A 6 -8.36 7.09 -6.54
CA GLU A 6 -9.48 7.85 -5.98
C GLU A 6 -10.60 6.91 -5.50
N ASN A 7 -10.85 5.84 -6.26
CA ASN A 7 -11.73 4.75 -5.86
C ASN A 7 -10.98 3.42 -5.99
N LEU A 8 -10.50 2.90 -4.85
CA LEU A 8 -9.70 1.69 -4.81
C LEU A 8 -10.47 0.45 -5.27
N ASP A 9 -11.72 0.29 -4.84
CA ASP A 9 -12.57 -0.85 -5.20
C ASP A 9 -12.77 -0.93 -6.72
N LYS A 10 -13.21 0.18 -7.34
CA LYS A 10 -13.40 0.25 -8.81
C LYS A 10 -12.10 0.00 -9.57
N GLY A 11 -10.98 0.52 -9.07
CA GLY A 11 -9.68 0.29 -9.69
C GLY A 11 -9.30 -1.20 -9.68
N LEU A 12 -9.57 -1.91 -8.59
CA LEU A 12 -9.30 -3.35 -8.48
C LEU A 12 -10.27 -4.19 -9.31
N GLU A 13 -11.55 -3.83 -9.35
CA GLU A 13 -12.54 -4.45 -10.24
C GLU A 13 -12.12 -4.34 -11.71
N GLU A 14 -11.62 -3.18 -12.11
CA GLU A 14 -11.14 -2.97 -13.48
C GLU A 14 -9.88 -3.80 -13.77
N MET A 15 -8.94 -3.88 -12.82
CA MET A 15 -7.78 -4.78 -12.93
C MET A 15 -8.21 -6.24 -13.08
N PHE A 16 -9.23 -6.68 -12.34
CA PHE A 16 -9.81 -8.02 -12.48
C PHE A 16 -10.48 -8.20 -13.85
N ARG A 17 -11.27 -7.23 -14.32
CA ARG A 17 -11.99 -7.27 -15.59
C ARG A 17 -11.05 -7.49 -16.77
N VAL A 18 -9.92 -6.78 -16.82
CA VAL A 18 -8.96 -6.84 -17.95
C VAL A 18 -8.05 -8.07 -17.93
N LEU A 19 -7.93 -8.77 -16.80
CA LEU A 19 -7.17 -10.01 -16.76
C LEU A 19 -7.83 -11.12 -17.59
N LYS A 20 -7.00 -11.96 -18.21
CA LYS A 20 -7.45 -13.23 -18.81
C LYS A 20 -7.86 -14.19 -17.70
N HIS A 21 -8.74 -15.13 -18.03
CA HIS A 21 -9.12 -16.21 -17.10
C HIS A 21 -7.87 -17.00 -16.66
N GLY A 22 -7.72 -17.27 -15.37
CA GLY A 22 -6.51 -17.88 -14.79
C GLY A 22 -5.29 -16.95 -14.69
N GLY A 23 -5.41 -15.69 -15.15
CA GLY A 23 -4.37 -14.67 -15.02
C GLY A 23 -4.10 -14.30 -13.57
N SER A 24 -2.89 -13.81 -13.29
CA SER A 24 -2.47 -13.40 -11.94
C SER A 24 -2.22 -11.90 -11.88
N VAL A 25 -2.52 -11.30 -10.73
CA VAL A 25 -2.16 -9.93 -10.39
C VAL A 25 -1.06 -9.94 -9.33
N PHE A 26 -0.12 -9.01 -9.45
CA PHE A 26 0.92 -8.74 -8.45
C PHE A 26 0.94 -7.24 -8.17
N ILE A 27 0.74 -6.86 -6.91
CA ILE A 27 0.65 -5.46 -6.50
C ILE A 27 1.70 -5.23 -5.42
N LEU A 28 2.70 -4.39 -5.69
CA LEU A 28 3.64 -3.91 -4.69
C LEU A 28 3.15 -2.56 -4.18
N GLU A 29 2.89 -2.46 -2.89
CA GLU A 29 2.45 -1.21 -2.27
C GLU A 29 3.02 -1.04 -0.87
N PHE A 30 3.13 0.21 -0.40
CA PHE A 30 3.50 0.50 0.97
C PHE A 30 2.52 -0.13 1.97
N SER A 31 3.08 -0.53 3.10
CA SER A 31 2.37 -1.06 4.26
C SER A 31 3.08 -0.58 5.53
N LYS A 32 2.50 -0.87 6.69
CA LYS A 32 3.07 -0.45 7.98
C LYS A 32 3.70 -1.64 8.70
N PRO A 33 4.99 -1.54 9.11
CA PRO A 33 5.62 -2.57 9.93
C PRO A 33 4.79 -2.82 11.19
N ARG A 34 4.54 -4.09 11.48
CA ARG A 34 3.72 -4.50 12.64
C ARG A 34 4.56 -4.90 13.85
N ILE A 35 5.80 -5.35 13.60
CA ILE A 35 6.68 -5.92 14.61
C ILE A 35 7.54 -4.85 15.31
N PHE A 36 7.78 -5.03 16.60
CA PHE A 36 8.77 -4.25 17.34
C PHE A 36 10.19 -4.75 17.01
N PRO A 37 11.22 -3.87 16.91
CA PRO A 37 11.16 -2.41 17.08
C PRO A 37 10.79 -1.63 15.82
N PHE A 38 10.68 -2.29 14.67
CA PHE A 38 10.53 -1.64 13.36
C PHE A 38 9.28 -0.78 13.24
N LYS A 39 8.14 -1.19 13.82
CA LYS A 39 6.91 -0.38 13.89
C LYS A 39 7.18 0.99 14.52
N THR A 40 7.88 1.02 15.64
CA THR A 40 8.19 2.25 16.38
C THR A 40 9.16 3.13 15.59
N ILE A 41 10.22 2.54 15.05
CA ILE A 41 11.23 3.26 14.25
C ILE A 41 10.57 3.88 13.02
N PHE A 42 9.79 3.09 12.29
CA PHE A 42 9.09 3.54 11.08
C PHE A 42 8.12 4.68 11.38
N ASN A 43 7.27 4.54 12.39
CA ASN A 43 6.32 5.58 12.78
C ASN A 43 7.03 6.86 13.24
N THR A 44 8.15 6.73 13.97
CA THR A 44 8.95 7.87 14.43
C THR A 44 9.58 8.61 13.25
N TYR A 45 10.16 7.86 12.31
CA TYR A 45 10.71 8.43 11.08
C TYR A 45 9.64 9.17 10.27
N PHE A 46 8.51 8.52 10.00
CA PHE A 46 7.42 9.10 9.23
C PHE A 46 6.80 10.32 9.92
N LYS A 47 6.66 10.32 11.25
CA LYS A 47 6.06 11.42 12.01
C LYS A 47 7.00 12.62 12.18
N TYR A 48 8.30 12.40 12.38
CA TYR A 48 9.21 13.46 12.82
C TYR A 48 10.36 13.76 11.85
N VAL A 49 10.85 12.77 11.12
CA VAL A 49 12.01 12.94 10.23
C VAL A 49 11.55 13.35 8.84
N LEU A 50 10.58 12.63 8.28
CA LEU A 50 10.09 12.85 6.91
C LEU A 50 9.53 14.28 6.69
N PRO A 51 8.72 14.86 7.60
CA PRO A 51 8.20 16.22 7.40
C PRO A 51 9.31 17.28 7.48
N ARG A 52 10.35 17.03 8.29
CA ARG A 52 11.51 17.93 8.39
C ARG A 52 12.33 17.88 7.12
N ILE A 53 12.64 16.69 6.60
CA ILE A 53 13.33 16.53 5.32
C ILE A 53 12.56 17.27 4.22
N GLY A 54 11.25 17.01 4.09
CA GLY A 54 10.41 17.69 3.09
C GLY A 54 10.44 19.21 3.22
N ARG A 55 10.62 19.75 4.44
CA ARG A 55 10.79 21.19 4.69
C ARG A 55 12.14 21.76 4.29
N PHE A 56 13.19 20.95 4.29
CA PHE A 56 14.55 21.40 3.94
C PHE A 56 14.92 21.12 2.48
N THR A 57 14.34 20.10 1.83
CA THR A 57 14.79 19.65 0.50
C THR A 57 13.86 20.00 -0.65
N SER A 58 12.60 20.39 -0.40
CA SER A 58 11.59 20.57 -1.46
C SER A 58 10.97 21.97 -1.46
N LYS A 59 10.74 22.53 -2.65
CA LYS A 59 9.84 23.67 -2.86
C LYS A 59 8.36 23.27 -2.68
N ASP A 60 8.07 21.96 -2.68
CA ASP A 60 6.75 21.39 -2.51
C ASP A 60 6.68 20.53 -1.25
N HIS A 61 6.33 21.18 -0.14
CA HIS A 61 6.07 20.53 1.15
C HIS A 61 4.92 19.52 1.09
N LYS A 62 3.97 19.70 0.15
CA LYS A 62 2.73 18.91 0.12
C LYS A 62 2.99 17.48 -0.32
N ALA A 63 3.98 17.25 -1.18
CA ALA A 63 4.30 15.91 -1.69
C ALA A 63 4.68 14.92 -0.58
N TYR A 64 5.46 15.35 0.42
CA TYR A 64 5.88 14.49 1.54
C TYR A 64 4.75 14.27 2.55
N SER A 65 3.95 15.29 2.83
CA SER A 65 2.74 15.14 3.65
C SER A 65 1.75 14.18 2.98
N TYR A 66 1.52 14.31 1.68
CA TYR A 66 0.68 13.40 0.91
C TYR A 66 1.21 11.96 0.93
N LEU A 67 2.52 11.77 0.81
CA LEU A 67 3.11 10.43 0.95
C LEU A 67 2.82 9.83 2.33
N PHE A 68 3.02 10.61 3.40
CA PHE A 68 2.71 10.15 4.76
C PHE A 68 1.22 9.80 4.89
N GLU A 69 0.33 10.70 4.48
CA GLU A 69 -1.12 10.55 4.60
C GLU A 69 -1.64 9.36 3.79
N SER A 70 -1.21 9.21 2.54
CA SER A 70 -1.61 8.08 1.69
C SER A 70 -1.16 6.73 2.25
N VAL A 71 0.05 6.63 2.80
CA VAL A 71 0.53 5.39 3.46
C VAL A 71 -0.26 5.10 4.74
N GLN A 72 -0.65 6.11 5.50
CA GLN A 72 -1.46 5.91 6.71
C GLN A 72 -2.89 5.46 6.38
N ALA A 73 -3.50 6.06 5.35
CA ALA A 73 -4.86 5.77 4.91
C ALA A 73 -5.01 4.41 4.21
N PHE A 74 -3.94 3.90 3.59
CA PHE A 74 -4.01 2.66 2.82
C PHE A 74 -4.40 1.45 3.69
N PRO A 75 -5.40 0.63 3.27
CA PRO A 75 -5.86 -0.54 4.01
C PRO A 75 -4.91 -1.72 3.77
N ASP A 76 -3.79 -1.80 4.50
CA ASP A 76 -2.75 -2.82 4.28
C ASP A 76 -3.09 -4.24 4.79
N PHE A 77 -2.32 -5.23 4.32
CA PHE A 77 -2.34 -6.66 4.68
C PHE A 77 -3.72 -7.33 4.47
N GLU A 78 -4.32 -7.87 5.53
CA GLU A 78 -5.59 -8.62 5.47
C GLU A 78 -6.74 -7.73 4.97
N LYS A 79 -6.70 -6.42 5.27
CA LYS A 79 -7.71 -5.47 4.78
C LYS A 79 -7.62 -5.32 3.27
N PHE A 80 -6.41 -5.21 2.71
CA PHE A 80 -6.23 -5.12 1.26
C PHE A 80 -6.67 -6.41 0.58
N VAL A 81 -6.31 -7.56 1.15
CA VAL A 81 -6.75 -8.87 0.65
C VAL A 81 -8.27 -8.97 0.62
N SER A 82 -8.95 -8.52 1.68
CA SER A 82 -10.42 -8.50 1.72
C SER A 82 -11.03 -7.64 0.61
N ILE A 83 -10.37 -6.55 0.22
CA ILE A 83 -10.81 -5.70 -0.90
C ILE A 83 -10.55 -6.40 -2.25
N MET A 84 -9.40 -7.06 -2.41
CA MET A 84 -9.12 -7.88 -3.59
C MET A 84 -10.15 -9.01 -3.76
N GLU A 85 -10.53 -9.68 -2.67
CA GLU A 85 -11.58 -10.72 -2.68
C GLU A 85 -12.92 -10.17 -3.16
N LYS A 86 -13.32 -8.98 -2.67
CA LYS A 86 -14.55 -8.31 -3.13
C LYS A 86 -14.52 -7.96 -4.61
N ALA A 87 -13.36 -7.59 -5.15
CA ALA A 87 -13.17 -7.32 -6.58
C ALA A 87 -13.20 -8.59 -7.46
N GLY A 88 -13.26 -9.79 -6.85
CA GLY A 88 -13.37 -11.07 -7.54
C GLY A 88 -12.08 -11.89 -7.57
N PHE A 89 -10.95 -11.36 -7.09
CA PHE A 89 -9.70 -12.12 -7.05
C PHE A 89 -9.78 -13.27 -6.04
N HIS A 90 -9.16 -14.40 -6.37
CA HIS A 90 -9.08 -15.57 -5.49
C HIS A 90 -7.63 -16.03 -5.30
N SER A 91 -7.41 -17.00 -4.39
CA SER A 91 -6.07 -17.44 -3.97
C SER A 91 -5.17 -16.27 -3.49
N ASN A 92 -5.78 -15.29 -2.83
CA ASN A 92 -5.10 -14.07 -2.46
C ASN A 92 -4.07 -14.32 -1.35
N LYS A 93 -2.89 -13.73 -1.51
CA LYS A 93 -1.80 -13.80 -0.52
C LYS A 93 -1.11 -12.46 -0.43
N PHE A 94 -0.46 -12.21 0.69
CA PHE A 94 0.41 -11.06 0.86
C PHE A 94 1.75 -11.48 1.45
N TYR A 95 2.80 -10.76 1.07
CA TYR A 95 4.18 -11.03 1.43
C TYR A 95 4.81 -9.73 1.92
N PRO A 96 4.94 -9.53 3.25
CA PRO A 96 5.58 -8.36 3.80
C PRO A 96 7.08 -8.33 3.45
N MET A 97 7.55 -7.19 2.94
CA MET A 97 8.93 -6.94 2.55
C MET A 97 9.55 -5.93 3.51
N THR A 98 10.85 -6.07 3.79
CA THR A 98 11.61 -5.17 4.67
C THR A 98 10.86 -4.90 5.98
N PHE A 99 10.54 -5.97 6.72
CA PHE A 99 9.79 -5.92 7.98
C PHE A 99 8.36 -5.35 7.88
N GLY A 100 7.81 -5.27 6.67
CA GLY A 100 6.47 -4.77 6.38
C GLY A 100 6.39 -3.28 6.08
N ILE A 101 7.47 -2.68 5.57
CA ILE A 101 7.43 -1.31 5.01
C ILE A 101 6.67 -1.30 3.68
N CYS A 102 6.79 -2.36 2.89
CA CYS A 102 5.96 -2.60 1.74
C CYS A 102 5.53 -4.06 1.70
N THR A 103 4.51 -4.36 0.93
CA THR A 103 3.94 -5.70 0.82
C THR A 103 3.64 -5.99 -0.64
N ILE A 104 4.01 -7.19 -1.08
CA ILE A 104 3.56 -7.73 -2.36
C ILE A 104 2.25 -8.47 -2.11
N TYR A 105 1.20 -8.10 -2.82
CA TYR A 105 -0.08 -8.80 -2.83
C TYR A 105 -0.23 -9.54 -4.14
N THR A 106 -0.75 -10.76 -4.06
CA THR A 106 -0.96 -11.61 -5.23
C THR A 106 -2.39 -12.11 -5.25
N GLY A 107 -3.00 -12.20 -6.42
CA GLY A 107 -4.33 -12.78 -6.61
C GLY A 107 -4.50 -13.36 -8.01
N LYS A 108 -5.53 -14.18 -8.21
CA LYS A 108 -5.86 -14.78 -9.50
C LYS A 108 -7.27 -14.43 -9.95
N LYS A 109 -7.48 -14.38 -11.27
CA LYS A 109 -8.80 -14.28 -11.90
C LYS A 109 -9.46 -15.63 -12.07
#